data_AF-A0A850M3I4-F1
#
_entry.id   AF-A0A850M3I4-F1
#
_cell.length_a   1.000
_cell.length_b   1.000
_cell.length_c   1.000
_cell.angle_alpha   90.00
_cell.angle_beta   90.00
_cell.angle_gamma   90.00
#
_symmetry.space_group_name_H-M   'P 1'
#
loop_
_entity.id
_entity.type
_entity.pdbx_description
1 polymer ?
#
loop_
_entity_poly.entity_id
_entity_poly.type
_entity_poly.pdbx_seq_one_letter_code
_entity_poly.pdbx_strand_id
1 'polypeptide(L)'
;MESGKKIIIDFTEKVETNLSGKGELESVSMVGFVSVNNPSSSHRIWNTNLLLDGINSVSLTESEIKIGEINAGDSKTFEYNLDTTEVVQKPLIELSETV
;
A
#
# COMPACT_ATOMS: atom_id res chain seq x y z
N MET A 1 -8.75 16.61 -27.39
CA MET A 1 -8.31 15.47 -26.57
C MET A 1 -9.01 15.61 -25.23
N GLU A 2 -9.92 14.71 -24.90
CA GLU A 2 -10.60 14.74 -23.59
C GLU A 2 -9.56 14.52 -22.48
N SER A 3 -9.15 15.62 -21.86
CA SER A 3 -8.41 15.57 -20.59
C SER A 3 -9.43 15.24 -19.50
N GLY A 4 -9.85 13.98 -19.46
CA GLY A 4 -10.67 13.46 -18.37
C GLY A 4 -9.98 13.74 -17.04
N LYS A 5 -10.75 13.93 -15.98
CA LYS A 5 -10.22 14.03 -14.62
C LYS A 5 -9.46 12.74 -14.31
N LYS A 6 -8.13 12.80 -14.32
CA LYS A 6 -7.28 11.66 -13.96
C LYS A 6 -7.11 11.66 -12.45
N ILE A 7 -7.29 10.51 -11.82
CA ILE A 7 -6.82 10.21 -10.47
C ILE A 7 -5.63 9.28 -10.63
N ILE A 8 -4.61 9.45 -9.79
CA ILE A 8 -3.48 8.51 -9.71
C ILE A 8 -3.60 7.78 -8.38
N ILE A 9 -3.64 6.45 -8.41
CA ILE A 9 -3.61 5.60 -7.22
C ILE A 9 -2.24 4.96 -7.15
N ASP A 10 -1.52 5.21 -6.06
CA ASP A 10 -0.21 4.59 -5.80
C ASP A 10 -0.33 3.63 -4.63
N PHE A 11 0.20 2.42 -4.80
CA PHE A 11 0.38 1.43 -3.75
C PHE A 11 1.86 1.25 -3.49
N THR A 12 2.27 1.38 -2.22
CA THR A 12 3.65 1.20 -1.79
C THR A 12 3.66 0.27 -0.59
N GLU A 13 4.36 -0.84 -0.69
CA GLU A 13 4.56 -1.77 0.42
C GLU A 13 6.04 -1.78 0.82
N LYS A 14 6.27 -1.77 2.13
CA LYS A 14 7.59 -1.91 2.73
C LYS A 14 7.62 -3.22 3.50
N VAL A 15 8.53 -4.11 3.10
CA VAL A 15 8.78 -5.39 3.77
C VAL A 15 10.13 -5.32 4.46
N GLU A 16 10.15 -5.61 5.76
CA GLU A 16 11.37 -5.74 6.54
C GLU A 16 11.46 -7.17 7.08
N THR A 17 12.58 -7.84 6.80
CA THR A 17 12.83 -9.22 7.25
C THR A 17 14.12 -9.27 8.06
N ASN A 18 14.09 -9.93 9.20
CA ASN A 18 15.30 -10.24 9.98
C ASN A 18 15.65 -11.72 9.79
N LEU A 19 16.90 -11.97 9.40
CA LEU A 19 17.45 -13.30 9.22
C LEU A 19 18.49 -13.57 10.30
N SER A 20 18.52 -14.80 10.81
CA SER A 20 19.57 -15.29 11.69
C SER A 20 20.90 -15.39 10.93
N GLY A 21 22.01 -15.55 11.66
CA GLY A 21 23.34 -15.76 11.06
C GLY A 21 23.47 -17.03 10.20
N LYS A 22 22.44 -17.91 10.18
CA LYS A 22 22.35 -19.09 9.31
C LYS A 22 21.38 -18.90 8.13
N GLY A 23 20.81 -17.71 7.97
CA GLY A 23 19.82 -17.41 6.93
C GLY A 23 18.39 -17.86 7.26
N GLU A 24 18.10 -18.23 8.52
CA GLU A 24 16.75 -18.59 8.96
C GLU A 24 15.93 -17.34 9.25
N LEU A 25 14.64 -17.33 8.91
CA LEU A 25 13.77 -16.19 9.12
C LEU A 25 13.37 -16.05 10.60
N GLU A 26 13.73 -14.93 11.23
CA GLU A 26 13.39 -14.64 12.63
C GLU A 26 12.13 -13.79 12.76
N SER A 27 11.96 -12.79 11.89
CA SER A 27 10.76 -11.94 11.88
C SER A 27 10.53 -11.28 10.54
N VAL A 28 9.25 -10.97 10.28
CA VAL A 28 8.82 -10.17 9.13
C VAL A 28 7.83 -9.11 9.60
N SER A 29 8.06 -7.88 9.17
CA SER A 29 7.15 -6.75 9.31
C SER A 29 6.80 -6.23 7.93
N MET A 30 5.53 -5.93 7.70
CA MET A 30 5.07 -5.35 6.44
C MET A 30 4.08 -4.22 6.69
N VAL A 31 4.37 -3.07 6.10
CA VAL A 31 3.53 -1.87 6.14
C VAL A 31 3.27 -1.42 4.70
N GLY A 32 2.00 -1.22 4.37
CA GLY A 32 1.53 -0.75 3.08
C GLY A 32 0.91 0.64 3.17
N PHE A 33 1.01 1.40 2.08
CA PHE A 33 0.40 2.70 1.90
C PHE A 33 -0.35 2.72 0.58
N VAL A 34 -1.58 3.23 0.60
CA VAL A 34 -2.35 3.57 -0.61
C VAL A 34 -2.56 5.07 -0.66
N SER A 35 -2.15 5.71 -1.75
CA SER A 35 -2.28 7.15 -1.97
C SER A 35 -3.21 7.43 -3.14
N VAL A 36 -4.21 8.28 -2.90
CA VAL A 36 -5.11 8.80 -3.93
C VAL A 36 -4.71 10.23 -4.24
N ASN A 37 -4.17 10.45 -5.43
CA ASN A 37 -3.58 11.71 -5.85
C ASN A 37 -4.46 12.39 -6.90
N ASN A 38 -4.66 13.70 -6.73
CA ASN A 38 -5.28 14.54 -7.74
C ASN A 38 -4.19 15.29 -8.54
N PRO A 39 -3.79 14.80 -9.74
CA PRO A 39 -2.78 15.45 -10.57
C PRO A 39 -3.27 16.76 -11.21
N SER A 40 -4.54 17.13 -11.05
CA SER A 40 -5.02 18.39 -11.59
C SER A 40 -4.31 19.55 -10.90
N SER A 41 -3.79 20.49 -11.68
CA SER A 41 -3.20 21.74 -11.16
C SER A 41 -4.23 22.81 -10.84
N SER A 42 -5.50 22.61 -11.17
CA SER A 42 -6.53 23.65 -11.10
C SER A 42 -7.90 23.19 -10.59
N HIS A 43 -8.21 21.90 -10.69
CA HIS A 43 -9.54 21.39 -10.33
C HIS A 43 -9.47 20.48 -9.13
N ARG A 44 -10.35 20.74 -8.15
CA ARG A 44 -10.58 19.82 -7.04
C ARG A 44 -11.57 18.73 -7.41
N ILE A 45 -11.46 17.59 -6.73
CA ILE A 45 -12.32 16.43 -6.91
C ILE A 45 -13.19 16.31 -5.66
N TRP A 46 -14.47 16.04 -5.90
CA TRP A 46 -15.51 16.06 -4.88
C TRP A 46 -16.11 14.66 -4.72
N ASN A 47 -16.57 14.35 -3.51
CA ASN A 47 -17.29 13.12 -3.18
C ASN A 47 -16.60 11.84 -3.69
N THR A 48 -15.30 11.72 -3.42
CA THR A 48 -14.46 10.59 -3.83
C THR A 48 -14.57 9.47 -2.82
N ASN A 49 -14.81 8.25 -3.30
CA ASN A 49 -14.71 7.02 -2.52
C ASN A 49 -13.66 6.12 -3.16
N LEU A 50 -12.87 5.45 -2.34
CA LEU A 50 -11.91 4.43 -2.75
C LEU A 50 -12.47 3.07 -2.39
N LEU A 51 -12.64 2.21 -3.40
CA LEU A 51 -13.03 0.82 -3.22
C LEU A 51 -11.79 -0.07 -3.39
N LEU A 52 -11.49 -0.85 -2.37
CA LEU A 52 -10.38 -1.79 -2.32
C LEU A 52 -10.93 -3.21 -2.28
N ASP A 53 -10.41 -4.07 -3.15
CA ASP A 53 -10.73 -5.50 -3.14
C ASP A 53 -9.58 -6.29 -2.50
N GLY A 54 -9.88 -7.48 -1.97
CA GLY A 54 -8.87 -8.38 -1.41
C GLY A 54 -8.30 -7.95 -0.05
N ILE A 55 -9.02 -7.16 0.75
CA ILE A 55 -8.50 -6.62 2.03
C ILE A 55 -8.45 -7.63 3.19
N ASN A 56 -8.84 -8.89 2.97
CA ASN A 56 -9.00 -9.89 4.04
C ASN A 56 -7.70 -10.24 4.78
N SER A 57 -6.54 -9.98 4.16
CA SER A 57 -5.21 -10.24 4.72
C SER A 57 -4.49 -8.97 5.22
N VAL A 58 -5.20 -7.84 5.30
CA VAL A 58 -4.66 -6.56 5.77
C VAL A 58 -5.49 -5.99 6.92
N SER A 59 -4.94 -5.03 7.65
CA SER A 59 -5.55 -4.39 8.80
C SER A 59 -6.66 -3.38 8.45
N LEU A 60 -7.11 -3.32 7.20
CA LEU A 60 -8.20 -2.44 6.79
C LEU A 60 -9.54 -3.04 7.24
N THR A 61 -10.36 -2.24 7.91
CA THR A 61 -11.65 -2.69 8.44
C THR A 61 -12.79 -2.61 7.42
N GLU A 62 -12.65 -1.75 6.42
CA GLU A 62 -13.66 -1.49 5.40
C GLU A 62 -13.01 -1.47 4.02
N SER A 63 -13.67 -2.12 3.05
CA SER A 63 -13.26 -2.12 1.64
C SER A 63 -13.58 -0.80 0.95
N GLU A 64 -14.53 -0.03 1.48
CA GLU A 64 -14.88 1.29 0.96
C GLU A 64 -14.38 2.38 1.92
N ILE A 65 -13.46 3.23 1.44
CA ILE A 65 -12.92 4.35 2.20
C ILE A 65 -13.49 5.65 1.62
N LYS A 66 -14.24 6.39 2.45
CA LYS A 66 -14.75 7.71 2.07
C LYS A 66 -13.64 8.76 2.16
N ILE A 67 -13.19 9.24 1.02
CA ILE A 67 -12.12 10.25 0.91
C ILE A 67 -12.71 11.66 0.95
N GLY A 68 -13.90 11.85 0.35
CA GLY A 68 -14.55 13.15 0.26
C GLY A 68 -13.89 14.03 -0.79
N GLU A 69 -13.16 15.05 -0.37
CA GLU A 69 -12.57 16.05 -1.27
C GLU A 69 -11.05 15.91 -1.37
N ILE A 70 -10.53 16.11 -2.59
CA ILE A 70 -9.10 16.17 -2.88
C ILE A 70 -8.83 17.44 -3.68
N ASN A 71 -8.07 18.39 -3.13
CA ASN A 71 -7.75 19.63 -3.85
C ASN A 71 -6.83 19.35 -5.05
N ALA A 72 -6.70 20.36 -5.90
CA ALA A 72 -5.74 20.34 -7.01
C ALA A 72 -4.31 20.14 -6.47
N GLY A 73 -3.60 19.12 -6.94
CA GLY A 73 -2.24 18.79 -6.53
C GLY A 73 -2.12 18.04 -5.20
N ASP A 74 -3.22 17.84 -4.47
CA ASP A 74 -3.21 17.16 -3.17
C ASP A 74 -3.29 15.63 -3.31
N SER A 75 -2.91 14.95 -2.23
CA SER A 75 -3.07 13.51 -2.06
C SER A 75 -3.70 13.15 -0.73
N LYS A 76 -4.30 11.95 -0.68
CA LYS A 76 -4.81 11.32 0.53
C LYS A 76 -4.20 9.94 0.65
N THR A 77 -3.47 9.71 1.73
CA THR A 77 -2.73 8.46 1.97
C THR A 77 -3.33 7.72 3.15
N PHE A 78 -3.48 6.41 2.99
CA PHE A 78 -3.94 5.49 4.02
C PHE A 78 -2.89 4.41 4.24
N GLU A 79 -2.59 4.14 5.51
CA GLU A 79 -1.69 3.07 5.93
C GLU A 79 -2.48 1.79 6.22
N TYR A 80 -1.93 0.65 5.85
CA TYR A 80 -2.44 -0.67 6.22
C TYR A 80 -1.28 -1.60 6.58
N ASN A 81 -1.54 -2.54 7.48
CA ASN A 81 -0.58 -3.56 7.88
C ASN A 81 -1.03 -4.91 7.31
N LEU A 82 -0.10 -5.77 6.91
CA LEU A 82 -0.45 -7.16 6.61
C LEU A 82 -0.35 -8.00 7.88
N ASP A 83 -1.24 -8.98 8.02
CA ASP A 83 -1.07 -10.01 9.03
C ASP A 83 0.04 -10.96 8.58
N THR A 84 1.24 -10.78 9.15
CA THR A 84 2.44 -11.54 8.77
C THR A 84 2.41 -12.98 9.27
N THR A 85 1.41 -13.37 10.07
CA THR A 85 1.28 -14.74 10.59
C THR A 85 0.87 -15.77 9.52
N GLU A 86 0.17 -15.34 8.45
CA GLU A 86 -0.29 -16.24 7.39
C GLU A 86 0.55 -16.18 6.09
N VAL A 87 1.21 -15.04 5.80
CA VAL A 87 1.69 -14.73 4.44
C VAL A 87 3.19 -14.95 4.22
N VAL A 88 4.02 -14.93 5.26
CA VAL A 88 5.50 -14.97 5.06
C VAL A 88 6.14 -16.17 5.77
N GLN A 89 5.96 -17.36 5.18
CA GLN A 89 6.66 -18.59 5.62
C GLN A 89 8.10 -18.67 5.11
N LYS A 90 8.48 -17.83 4.14
CA LYS A 90 9.82 -17.82 3.55
C LYS A 90 10.22 -16.40 3.17
N PRO A 91 11.46 -15.96 3.46
CA PRO A 91 11.92 -14.63 3.06
C PRO A 91 11.87 -14.48 1.53
N LEU A 92 11.44 -13.31 1.05
CA LEU A 92 11.42 -12.99 -0.38
C LEU A 92 12.83 -12.93 -1.00
N ILE A 93 13.85 -12.72 -0.16
CA ILE A 93 15.26 -12.63 -0.55
C ILE A 93 16.05 -13.62 0.30
N GLU A 94 16.75 -14.54 -0.35
CA GLU A 94 17.64 -15.51 0.29
C GLU A 94 19.10 -15.09 0.07
N LEU A 95 19.91 -15.11 1.13
CA LEU A 95 21.36 -14.94 1.04
C LEU A 95 22.01 -16.32 0.92
N SER A 96 22.71 -16.57 -0.19
CA SER A 96 23.55 -17.76 -0.37
C SER A 96 25.01 -17.36 -0.37
N GLU A 97 25.82 -17.96 0.50
CA GLU A 97 27.28 -17.84 0.47
C GLU A 97 27.87 -18.90 -0.48
N THR A 98 28.67 -18.46 -1.46
CA THR A 98 29.35 -19.37 -2.39
C THR A 98 30.76 -19.64 -1.85
N VAL A 99 31.04 -20.89 -1.49
CA VAL A 99 32.37 -21.38 -1.10
C VAL A 99 33.22 -21.71 -2.32
#